data_AF-A0A7W6CRQ6-F1
#
_entry.id   AF-A0A7W6CRQ6-F1
#
_cell.length_a   1.000
_cell.length_b   1.000
_cell.length_c   1.000
_cell.angle_alpha   90.00
_cell.angle_beta   90.00
_cell.angle_gamma   90.00
#
_symmetry.space_group_name_H-M   'P 1'
#
loop_
_entity.id
_entity.type
_entity.pdbx_description
1 polymer ?
#
loop_
_entity_poly.entity_id
_entity_poly.type
_entity_poly.pdbx_seq_one_letter_code
_entity_poly.pdbx_strand_id
1 'polypeptide(L)' 'MIDVNDSESLRAGMSESLSKVVDNAVQAGWPERDVALLLMELAETHLMKVAAAVIIDDALYLQRVHSLKN' A
#
# COMPACT_ATOMS: atom_id res chain seq x y z
N MET A 1 4.84 -16.52 7.11
CA MET A 1 5.55 -16.21 5.86
C MET A 1 4.48 -16.17 4.80
N ILE A 2 4.20 -15.02 4.19
CA ILE A 2 3.23 -14.96 3.09
C ILE A 2 3.83 -15.82 1.98
N ASP A 3 3.10 -16.84 1.53
CA ASP A 3 3.53 -17.66 0.40
C ASP A 3 3.72 -16.72 -0.80
N VAL A 4 4.84 -16.85 -1.51
CA VAL A 4 5.14 -16.00 -2.66
C VAL A 4 4.03 -16.12 -3.70
N ASN A 5 3.42 -17.30 -3.84
CA ASN A 5 2.31 -17.55 -4.73
C ASN A 5 1.02 -16.80 -4.30
N ASP A 6 0.75 -16.74 -3.00
CA ASP A 6 -0.36 -15.95 -2.45
C ASP A 6 -0.10 -14.45 -2.62
N SER A 7 1.16 -14.03 -2.54
CA SER A 7 1.56 -12.64 -2.75
C SER A 7 1.37 -12.18 -4.20
N GLU A 8 1.60 -13.06 -5.17
CA GLU A 8 1.39 -12.78 -6.59
C GLU A 8 -0.10 -12.70 -6.93
N SER A 9 -0.90 -13.64 -6.41
CA SER A 9 -2.36 -13.62 -6.55
C SER A 9 -2.98 -12.36 -5.97
N LEU A 10 -2.53 -11.94 -4.78
CA LEU A 10 -2.97 -10.69 -4.14
C LEU A 10 -2.62 -9.46 -5.00
N ARG A 11 -1.38 -9.39 -5.49
CA ARG A 11 -0.94 -8.28 -6.35
C ARG A 11 -1.74 -8.23 -7.66
N ALA A 12 -2.02 -9.38 -8.26
CA ALA A 12 -2.82 -9.46 -9.47
C ALA A 12 -4.25 -8.94 -9.24
N GLY A 13 -4.91 -9.39 -8.17
CA GLY A 13 -6.27 -8.92 -7.83
C GLY A 13 -6.33 -7.43 -7.50
N MET A 14 -5.31 -6.88 -6.82
CA MET A 14 -5.18 -5.45 -6.58
C MET A 14 -4.97 -4.66 -7.87
N SER A 15 -4.10 -5.15 -8.76
CA SER A 15 -3.84 -4.54 -10.06
C SER A 15 -5.10 -4.49 -10.92
N GLU A 16 -5.84 -5.59 -10.98
CA GLU A 16 -7.11 -5.66 -11.73
C GLU A 16 -8.15 -4.66 -11.18
N SER A 17 -8.28 -4.58 -9.85
CA SER A 17 -9.21 -3.66 -9.21
C SER A 17 -8.87 -2.20 -9.48
N LEU A 18 -7.58 -1.84 -9.40
CA LEU A 18 -7.11 -0.49 -9.71
C LEU A 18 -7.30 -0.14 -11.19
N SER A 19 -7.04 -1.08 -12.10
CA SER A 19 -7.29 -0.90 -13.53
C SER A 19 -8.76 -0.57 -13.80
N LYS A 20 -9.70 -1.31 -13.18
CA LYS A 20 -11.14 -1.03 -13.31
C LYS A 20 -11.52 0.36 -12.81
N VAL A 21 -10.89 0.84 -11.72
CA VAL A 21 -11.12 2.19 -11.20
C VAL A 21 -10.63 3.24 -12.19
N VAL A 22 -9.45 3.05 -12.78
CA VAL A 22 -8.91 3.92 -13.84
C VAL A 22 -9.86 3.96 -15.02
N ASP A 23 -10.24 2.79 -15.55
CA ASP A 23 -11.10 2.67 -16.72
C ASP A 23 -12.44 3.40 -16.50
N ASN A 24 -13.05 3.20 -15.33
CA ASN A 24 -14.30 3.86 -14.97
C ASN A 24 -14.14 5.39 -14.85
N ALA A 25 -13.03 5.88 -14.29
CA ALA A 25 -12.78 7.31 -14.15
C ALA A 25 -12.59 7.97 -15.53
N VAL A 26 -11.82 7.33 -16.42
CA VAL A 26 -11.63 7.79 -17.80
C VAL A 26 -12.94 7.77 -18.57
N GLN A 27 -13.76 6.71 -18.43
CA GLN A 27 -15.10 6.64 -19.03
C GLN A 27 -16.06 7.72 -18.49
N ALA A 28 -15.89 8.14 -17.23
CA ALA A 28 -16.63 9.25 -16.64
C ALA A 28 -16.14 10.64 -17.12
N GLY A 29 -15.18 10.69 -18.04
CA GLY A 29 -14.66 11.91 -18.67
C GLY A 29 -13.49 12.55 -17.92
N TRP A 30 -12.88 11.84 -16.97
CA TRP A 30 -11.70 12.36 -16.27
C TRP A 30 -10.48 12.28 -17.19
N PRO A 31 -9.62 13.32 -17.23
CA PRO A 31 -8.37 13.25 -17.96
C PRO A 31 -7.47 12.16 -17.38
N GLU A 32 -6.92 11.29 -18.23
CA GLU A 32 -6.01 10.21 -17.81
C GLU A 32 -4.85 10.72 -16.95
N ARG A 33 -4.30 11.90 -17.30
CA ARG A 33 -3.26 12.58 -16.53
C ARG A 33 -3.67 12.83 -15.08
N ASP A 34 -4.90 13.28 -14.85
CA ASP A 34 -5.37 13.67 -13.53
C ASP A 34 -5.71 12.43 -12.69
N VAL A 35 -6.23 11.37 -13.33
CA VAL A 35 -6.40 10.05 -12.70
C VAL A 35 -5.04 9.47 -12.28
N ALA A 36 -4.04 9.54 -13.15
CA ALA A 36 -2.69 9.06 -12.85
C ALA A 36 -2.05 9.84 -11.68
N LEU A 37 -2.22 11.17 -11.65
CA LEU A 37 -1.73 12.01 -10.56
C LEU A 37 -2.36 11.64 -9.22
N LEU A 38 -3.69 11.48 -9.17
CA LEU A 38 -4.39 11.10 -7.95
C LEU A 38 -4.00 9.71 -7.43
N LEU A 39 -3.79 8.75 -8.34
CA LEU A 39 -3.32 7.42 -7.95
C LEU A 39 -1.90 7.44 -7.41
N MET A 40 -1.03 8.30 -7.96
CA MET A 40 0.31 8.53 -7.43
C MET A 40 0.25 9.12 -6.01
N GLU A 41 -0.54 10.16 -5.78
CA GLU A 41 -0.71 10.79 -4.47
C GLU A 41 -1.29 9.82 -3.42
N LEU A 42 -2.25 8.99 -3.84
CA LEU A 42 -2.81 7.93 -2.99
C LEU A 42 -1.76 6.90 -2.62
N ALA A 43 -0.96 6.44 -3.59
CA ALA A 43 0.10 5.47 -3.36
C ALA A 43 1.16 6.01 -2.39
N GLU A 44 1.58 7.26 -2.58
CA GLU A 44 2.54 7.94 -1.69
C GLU A 44 2.00 8.02 -0.26
N THR A 45 0.78 8.53 -0.08
CA THR A 45 0.15 8.67 1.24
C THR A 45 0.03 7.32 1.96
N HIS A 46 -0.40 6.29 1.23
CA HIS A 46 -0.59 4.97 1.83
C HIS A 46 0.74 4.30 2.17
N LEU A 47 1.74 4.41 1.29
CA LEU A 47 3.08 3.88 1.54
C LEU A 47 3.72 4.54 2.77
N MET A 48 3.64 5.87 2.89
CA MET A 48 4.14 6.59 4.06
C MET A 48 3.48 6.10 5.36
N LYS A 49 2.15 5.91 5.34
CA LYS A 49 1.40 5.43 6.51
C LYS A 49 1.81 4.01 6.92
N VAL A 50 1.91 3.10 5.96
CA VAL A 50 2.31 1.70 6.23
C VAL A 50 3.75 1.65 6.72
N ALA A 51 4.67 2.37 6.07
CA ALA A 51 6.07 2.43 6.48
C ALA A 51 6.23 2.97 7.90
N ALA A 52 5.53 4.05 8.24
CA ALA A 52 5.54 4.61 9.58
C ALA A 52 5.03 3.61 10.63
N ALA A 53 3.93 2.91 10.35
CA ALA A 53 3.39 1.89 11.25
C ALA A 53 4.38 0.75 11.51
N VAL A 54 5.03 0.23 10.46
CA VAL A 54 6.04 -0.82 10.59
C VAL A 54 7.24 -0.37 11.42
N ILE A 55 7.74 0.85 11.19
CA ILE A 55 8.88 1.40 11.95
C ILE A 55 8.51 1.57 13.44
N ILE A 56 7.31 2.10 13.74
CA ILE A 56 6.84 2.28 15.11
C ILE A 56 6.69 0.94 15.81
N ASP A 57 6.07 -0.04 15.15
CA ASP A 57 5.87 -1.38 15.71
C ASP A 57 7.21 -2.07 16.01
N ASP A 58 8.19 -1.96 15.10
CA ASP A 58 9.54 -2.49 15.31
C ASP A 58 10.27 -1.78 16.46
N ALA A 59 10.17 -0.45 16.54
CA ALA A 59 10.74 0.32 17.64
C ALA A 59 10.15 -0.06 19.00
N LEU A 60 8.83 -0.25 19.07
CA LEU A 60 8.12 -0.71 20.29
C LEU A 60 8.46 -2.16 20.65
N TYR A 61 8.72 -3.00 19.66
CA TYR A 61 9.21 -4.36 19.87
C TYR A 61 10.61 -4.35 20.50
N LEU A 62 11.54 -3.57 19.93
CA LEU A 62 12.90 -3.44 20.43
C LEU A 62 12.95 -2.88 21.87
N GLN A 63 12.12 -1.89 22.19
CA GLN A 63 12.02 -1.37 23.56
C GLN A 63 11.54 -2.43 24.56
N ARG A 64 10.54 -3.23 24.19
CA ARG A 64 10.04 -4.33 25.05
C ARG A 64 11.08 -5.41 25.27
N VAL A 65 11.79 -5.82 24.21
CA VAL A 65 12.86 -6.82 24.31
C VAL A 65 14.02 -6.31 25.18
N HIS A 66 14.37 -5.03 25.08
CA HIS A 66 15.40 -4.41 25.92
C HIS A 66 14.98 -4.31 27.39
N SER A 67 13.71 -3.98 27.66
CA SER A 67 13.19 -3.89 29.04
C SER A 67 13.04 -5.23 29.76
N LEU A 68 12.93 -6.35 29.03
CA LEU A 68 12.85 -7.70 29.61
C LEU A 68 14.24 -8.31 29.91
N LYS A 69 15.32 -7.67 29.44
CA LYS A 69 16.70 -8.12 29.59
C LYS A 69 17.43 -7.49 30.79
N ASN A 70 16.82 -6.49 31.41
CA ASN A 70 17.26 -5.83 32.66
C ASN A 70 16.40 -6.28 33.83
#